data_AF-A0A2Z4HIC9-F1
#
_entry.id   AF-A0A2Z4HIC9-F1
#
_cell.length_a   1.000
_cell.length_b   1.000
_cell.length_c   1.000
_cell.angle_alpha   90.00
_cell.angle_beta   90.00
_cell.angle_gamma   90.00
#
_symmetry.space_group_name_H-M   'P 1'
#
loop_
_entity.id
_entity.type
_entity.pdbx_description
1 polymer ?
#
loop_
_entity_poly.entity_id
_entity_poly.type
_entity_poly.pdbx_seq_one_letter_code
_entity_poly.pdbx_strand_id
1 'polypeptide(L)'
;SLFHALIPSLTNVISDSDHGFSYFSAIDALFKEGISLPPLEREGFWNKVMPGLFKVITDGTGDVLRFEIPKTMLRDKFLWFRDEEFARQTLAGLNPYSIRLVTEWPLKSELDPNIYGPPESVITTEMIEAEIGGITKIDKAIKHKKLFILDYHDLLLPFVSKVRQ
;
A
#
# COMPACT_ATOMS: atom_id res chain seq x y z
N SER A 1 -22.75 14.00 -3.14
CA SER A 1 -21.29 13.85 -3.31
C SER A 1 -20.99 12.43 -3.81
N LEU A 2 -19.81 12.19 -4.36
CA LEU A 2 -19.30 10.88 -4.79
C LEU A 2 -19.59 9.76 -3.77
N PHE A 3 -19.25 10.00 -2.50
CA PHE A 3 -19.42 9.02 -1.42
C PHE A 3 -20.89 8.70 -1.10
N HIS A 4 -21.80 9.68 -1.18
CA HIS A 4 -23.23 9.44 -0.93
C HIS A 4 -23.90 8.54 -1.98
N ALA A 5 -23.28 8.37 -3.15
CA ALA A 5 -23.80 7.47 -4.17
C ALA A 5 -23.02 6.16 -4.23
N LEU A 6 -21.69 6.19 -4.09
CA LEU A 6 -20.86 4.98 -4.11
C LEU A 6 -21.13 4.06 -2.93
N ILE A 7 -21.17 4.61 -1.71
CA ILE A 7 -21.26 3.80 -0.49
C ILE A 7 -22.53 2.95 -0.51
N PRO A 8 -23.75 3.51 -0.74
CA PRO A 8 -24.97 2.69 -0.78
C PRO A 8 -24.95 1.62 -1.88
N SER A 9 -24.45 1.94 -3.08
CA SER A 9 -24.37 0.97 -4.19
C SER A 9 -23.40 -0.17 -3.93
N LEU A 10 -22.31 0.10 -3.21
CA LEU A 10 -21.32 -0.91 -2.82
C LEU A 10 -21.73 -1.65 -1.54
N THR A 11 -22.61 -1.10 -0.71
CA THR A 11 -23.01 -1.72 0.56
C THR A 11 -23.65 -3.10 0.33
N ASN A 12 -24.41 -3.28 -0.74
CA ASN A 12 -25.00 -4.58 -1.10
C ASN A 12 -23.99 -5.57 -1.71
N VAL A 13 -22.83 -5.08 -2.14
CA VAL A 13 -21.74 -5.89 -2.74
C VAL A 13 -20.70 -6.27 -1.69
N ILE A 14 -20.47 -5.37 -0.72
CA ILE A 14 -19.47 -5.47 0.37
C ILE A 14 -20.16 -5.86 1.69
N SER A 15 -21.44 -6.25 1.66
CA SER A 15 -22.26 -6.51 2.85
C SER A 15 -21.74 -7.61 3.77
N ASP A 16 -20.81 -8.43 3.31
CA ASP A 16 -20.16 -9.47 4.11
C ASP A 16 -18.73 -9.04 4.47
N SER A 17 -18.52 -8.69 5.75
CA SER A 17 -17.23 -8.27 6.29
C SER A 17 -16.18 -9.37 6.31
N ASP A 18 -16.58 -10.64 6.16
CA ASP A 18 -15.67 -11.79 6.17
C ASP A 18 -15.23 -12.20 4.74
N HIS A 19 -15.82 -11.59 3.70
CA HIS A 19 -15.46 -11.83 2.30
C HIS A 19 -14.34 -10.91 1.81
N GLY A 20 -13.11 -11.21 2.22
CA GLY A 20 -11.91 -10.68 1.57
C GLY A 20 -11.66 -11.28 0.19
N PHE A 21 -10.71 -10.73 -0.57
CA PHE A 21 -10.24 -11.38 -1.80
C PHE A 21 -9.56 -12.71 -1.47
N SER A 22 -10.09 -13.82 -1.97
CA SER A 22 -9.54 -15.16 -1.69
C SER A 22 -8.15 -15.39 -2.29
N TYR A 23 -7.85 -14.75 -3.44
CA TYR A 23 -6.58 -14.87 -4.17
C TYR A 23 -6.25 -13.58 -4.93
N PHE A 24 -4.99 -13.37 -5.32
CA PHE A 24 -4.60 -12.21 -6.12
C PHE A 24 -5.32 -12.12 -7.48
N SER A 25 -5.71 -13.26 -8.06
CA SER A 25 -6.51 -13.27 -9.30
C SER A 25 -7.90 -12.64 -9.12
N ALA A 26 -8.48 -12.68 -7.92
CA ALA A 26 -9.74 -12.01 -7.64
C ALA A 26 -9.58 -10.48 -7.64
N ILE A 27 -8.39 -9.97 -7.26
CA ILE A 27 -8.05 -8.55 -7.41
C ILE A 27 -7.86 -8.21 -8.90
N ASP A 28 -7.20 -9.08 -9.67
CA ASP A 28 -7.04 -8.88 -11.12
C ASP A 28 -8.37 -8.84 -11.87
N ALA A 29 -9.36 -9.61 -11.38
CA ALA A 29 -10.70 -9.66 -11.97
C ALA A 29 -11.36 -8.27 -11.99
N LEU A 30 -11.06 -7.39 -11.02
CA LEU A 30 -11.56 -6.01 -10.97
C LEU A 30 -11.20 -5.19 -12.23
N PHE A 31 -10.07 -5.52 -12.86
CA PHE A 31 -9.59 -4.82 -14.05
C PHE A 31 -9.91 -5.54 -15.37
N LYS A 32 -10.30 -6.82 -15.30
CA LYS A 32 -10.61 -7.64 -16.48
C LYS A 32 -12.11 -7.81 -16.69
N GLU A 33 -12.76 -8.31 -15.65
CA GLU A 33 -14.18 -8.65 -15.59
C GLU A 33 -14.98 -7.49 -15.01
N GLY A 34 -14.49 -6.87 -13.93
CA GLY A 34 -15.12 -5.75 -13.25
C GLY A 34 -16.01 -6.19 -12.08
N ILE A 35 -16.76 -5.23 -11.52
CA ILE A 35 -17.73 -5.46 -10.45
C ILE A 35 -19.13 -5.19 -11.02
N SER A 36 -20.00 -6.20 -10.96
CA SER A 36 -21.42 -6.02 -11.28
C SER A 36 -22.08 -5.19 -10.18
N LEU A 37 -22.71 -4.08 -10.56
CA LEU A 37 -23.48 -3.26 -9.65
C LEU A 37 -24.96 -3.39 -9.94
N PRO A 38 -25.82 -3.24 -8.91
CA PRO A 38 -27.25 -3.12 -9.15
C PRO A 38 -27.52 -1.93 -10.09
N PRO A 39 -28.52 -2.03 -10.98
CA PRO A 39 -28.86 -0.97 -11.92
C PRO A 39 -29.07 0.35 -11.18
N LEU A 40 -28.36 1.41 -11.59
CA LEU A 40 -28.61 2.74 -11.04
C LEU A 40 -29.80 3.39 -11.73
N GLU A 41 -30.59 4.14 -10.97
CA GLU A 41 -31.73 4.91 -11.51
C GLU A 41 -31.32 6.05 -12.45
N ARG A 42 -30.03 6.39 -12.54
CA ARG A 42 -29.51 7.51 -13.34
C ARG A 42 -28.44 7.06 -14.33
N GLU A 43 -28.83 6.98 -15.60
CA GLU A 43 -27.91 6.73 -16.71
C GLU A 43 -26.74 7.72 -16.71
N GLY A 44 -25.53 7.20 -16.98
CA GLY A 44 -24.31 8.01 -17.10
C GLY A 44 -23.80 8.60 -15.78
N PHE A 45 -24.36 8.21 -14.63
CA PHE A 45 -23.89 8.65 -13.31
C PHE A 45 -22.41 8.33 -13.10
N TRP A 46 -22.02 7.08 -13.32
CA TRP A 46 -20.65 6.61 -13.10
C TRP A 46 -19.60 7.38 -13.91
N ASN A 47 -19.85 7.60 -15.21
CA ASN A 47 -18.94 8.33 -16.09
C ASN A 47 -18.73 9.80 -15.67
N LYS A 48 -19.71 10.41 -14.99
CA LYS A 48 -19.60 11.79 -14.47
C LYS A 48 -18.85 11.86 -13.14
N VAL A 49 -18.86 10.76 -12.38
CA VAL A 49 -18.51 10.75 -10.97
C VAL A 49 -17.03 10.43 -10.75
N MET A 50 -16.44 9.53 -11.54
CA MET A 50 -14.99 9.27 -11.53
C MET A 50 -14.47 9.04 -12.96
N PRO A 51 -14.31 10.11 -13.76
CA PRO A 51 -13.83 9.98 -15.13
C PRO A 51 -12.42 9.37 -15.15
N GLY A 52 -12.25 8.30 -15.93
CA GLY A 52 -10.95 7.65 -16.14
C GLY A 52 -10.50 6.67 -15.06
N LEU A 53 -11.32 6.40 -14.03
CA LEU A 53 -11.02 5.36 -13.05
C LEU A 53 -11.59 3.99 -13.46
N PHE A 54 -12.79 4.00 -14.05
CA PHE A 54 -13.47 2.80 -14.53
C PHE A 54 -14.14 3.03 -15.88
N LYS A 55 -14.32 1.94 -16.63
CA LYS A 55 -15.21 1.85 -17.78
C LYS A 55 -16.51 1.22 -17.32
N VAL A 56 -17.62 1.85 -17.66
CA VAL A 56 -18.96 1.28 -17.45
C VAL A 56 -19.30 0.42 -18.66
N ILE A 57 -19.61 -0.85 -18.42
CA ILE A 57 -20.09 -1.77 -19.44
C ILE A 57 -21.54 -2.09 -19.08
N THR A 58 -22.47 -1.59 -19.89
CA THR A 58 -23.89 -1.92 -19.76
C THR A 58 -24.18 -3.09 -20.68
N ASP A 59 -24.33 -4.29 -20.11
CA ASP A 59 -25.00 -5.40 -20.80
C ASP A 59 -26.45 -5.43 -20.32
N GLY A 60 -27.40 -5.98 -21.08
CA GLY A 60 -28.83 -5.90 -20.75
C GLY A 60 -29.27 -6.46 -19.38
N THR A 61 -28.33 -6.96 -18.56
CA THR A 61 -28.54 -7.45 -17.19
C THR A 61 -28.12 -6.47 -16.09
N GLY A 62 -27.36 -5.41 -16.41
CA GLY A 62 -26.94 -4.39 -15.45
C GLY A 62 -25.69 -3.62 -15.87
N ASP A 63 -25.19 -2.77 -14.97
CA ASP A 63 -23.94 -2.03 -15.18
C ASP A 63 -22.77 -2.77 -14.51
N VAL A 64 -21.71 -3.02 -15.27
CA VAL A 64 -20.44 -3.56 -14.78
C VAL A 64 -19.40 -2.44 -14.74
N LEU A 65 -18.82 -2.20 -13.56
CA LEU A 65 -17.70 -1.27 -13.39
C LEU A 65 -16.38 -2.00 -13.51
N ARG A 66 -15.64 -1.75 -14.59
CA ARG A 66 -14.30 -2.31 -14.80
C ARG A 66 -13.23 -1.25 -14.61
N PHE A 67 -12.32 -1.45 -13.68
CA PHE A 67 -11.23 -0.49 -13.41
C PHE A 67 -10.25 -0.41 -14.58
N GLU A 68 -9.70 0.78 -14.81
CA GLU A 68 -8.57 0.93 -15.71
C GLU A 68 -7.34 0.22 -15.15
N ILE A 69 -6.69 -0.60 -15.97
CA ILE A 69 -5.50 -1.34 -15.55
C ILE A 69 -4.35 -0.35 -15.30
N PRO A 70 -3.67 -0.39 -14.13
CA PRO A 70 -2.48 0.40 -13.89
C PRO A 70 -1.40 0.13 -14.95
N LYS A 71 -0.81 1.19 -15.49
CA LYS A 71 0.19 1.08 -16.59
C LYS A 71 1.37 0.17 -16.24
N THR A 72 1.76 0.09 -14.97
CA THR A 72 2.81 -0.79 -14.48
C THR A 72 2.44 -2.27 -14.61
N MET A 73 1.19 -2.63 -14.29
CA MET A 73 0.68 -4.00 -14.39
C MET A 73 0.56 -4.50 -15.84
N LEU A 74 0.41 -3.59 -16.81
CA LEU A 74 0.42 -3.96 -18.24
C LEU A 74 1.77 -4.48 -18.71
N ARG A 75 2.87 -4.05 -18.07
CA ARG A 75 4.24 -4.44 -18.45
C ARG A 75 4.71 -5.66 -17.66
N ASP A 76 4.53 -5.61 -16.34
CA ASP A 76 4.85 -6.71 -15.44
C ASP A 76 3.80 -6.76 -14.34
N LYS A 77 2.98 -7.83 -14.37
CA LYS A 77 1.88 -8.06 -13.44
C LYS A 77 2.36 -8.23 -12.00
N PHE A 78 3.56 -8.77 -11.80
CA PHE A 78 4.13 -9.08 -10.49
C PHE A 78 5.17 -8.06 -10.04
N LEU A 79 5.30 -6.92 -10.75
CA LEU A 79 6.27 -5.87 -10.44
C LEU A 79 6.19 -5.40 -8.99
N TRP A 80 4.97 -5.21 -8.48
CA TRP A 80 4.71 -4.72 -7.12
C TRP A 80 5.18 -5.66 -6.00
N PHE A 81 5.44 -6.93 -6.33
CA PHE A 81 5.86 -7.96 -5.37
C PHE A 81 7.40 -8.04 -5.24
N ARG A 82 8.14 -7.25 -6.01
CA ARG A 82 9.61 -7.28 -6.04
C ARG A 82 10.20 -6.26 -5.05
N ASP A 83 11.24 -6.66 -4.33
CA ASP A 83 11.97 -5.77 -3.42
C ASP A 83 12.57 -4.56 -4.13
N GLU A 84 13.01 -4.71 -5.38
CA GLU A 84 13.54 -3.60 -6.17
C GLU A 84 12.47 -2.56 -6.48
N GLU A 85 11.24 -2.97 -6.77
CA GLU A 85 10.14 -2.04 -7.00
C GLU A 85 9.70 -1.38 -5.70
N PHE A 86 9.62 -2.16 -4.61
CA PHE A 86 9.35 -1.62 -3.28
C PHE A 86 10.37 -0.52 -2.94
N ALA A 87 11.67 -0.80 -3.05
CA ALA A 87 12.74 0.16 -2.80
C ALA A 87 12.69 1.35 -3.78
N ARG A 88 12.45 1.12 -5.07
CA ARG A 88 12.34 2.20 -6.07
C ARG A 88 11.17 3.14 -5.78
N GLN A 89 10.03 2.63 -5.31
CA GLN A 89 8.88 3.44 -4.96
C GLN A 89 9.13 4.37 -3.76
N THR A 90 10.07 4.02 -2.88
CA THR A 90 10.50 4.92 -1.80
C THR A 90 11.22 6.18 -2.31
N LEU A 91 11.75 6.14 -3.53
CA LEU A 91 12.48 7.26 -4.17
C LEU A 91 11.69 7.94 -5.28
N ALA A 92 10.85 7.19 -6.00
CA ALA A 92 10.15 7.65 -7.20
C ALA A 92 8.73 7.07 -7.33
N GLY A 93 8.12 6.73 -6.19
CA GLY A 93 6.72 6.32 -6.09
C GLY A 93 5.82 7.47 -5.67
N LEU A 94 4.69 7.15 -5.05
CA LEU A 94 3.70 8.14 -4.63
C LEU A 94 4.18 8.98 -3.43
N ASN A 95 5.00 8.41 -2.56
CA ASN A 95 5.55 9.11 -1.41
C ASN A 95 7.09 9.01 -1.36
N PRO A 96 7.80 9.84 -2.14
CA PRO A 96 9.26 9.83 -2.18
C PRO A 96 9.93 10.63 -1.04
N TYR A 97 9.15 11.19 -0.09
CA TYR A 97 9.65 12.10 0.94
C TYR A 97 9.93 11.43 2.29
N SER A 98 9.42 10.22 2.51
CA SER A 98 9.56 9.54 3.81
C SER A 98 10.91 8.86 4.02
N ILE A 99 11.67 8.57 2.96
CA ILE A 99 12.96 7.89 3.10
C ILE A 99 13.99 8.81 3.75
N ARG A 100 14.71 8.27 4.74
CA ARG A 100 15.70 9.01 5.53
C ARG A 100 17.05 8.32 5.48
N LEU A 101 18.11 9.11 5.56
CA LEU A 101 19.47 8.60 5.74
C LEU A 101 19.62 8.10 7.17
N VAL A 102 20.19 6.91 7.35
CA VAL A 102 20.57 6.42 8.68
C VAL A 102 21.83 7.16 9.13
N THR A 103 21.74 7.90 10.23
CA THR A 103 22.84 8.69 10.80
C THR A 103 23.36 8.15 12.12
N GLU A 104 22.56 7.31 12.80
CA GLU A 104 22.89 6.71 14.08
C GLU A 104 22.68 5.19 14.03
N TRP A 105 23.51 4.45 14.78
CA TRP A 105 23.45 2.99 14.87
C TRP A 105 23.95 2.52 16.24
N PRO A 106 23.29 1.51 16.88
CA PRO A 106 22.06 0.84 16.47
C PRO A 106 20.85 1.77 16.46
N LEU A 107 19.78 1.38 15.74
CA LEU A 107 18.55 2.16 15.69
C LEU A 107 17.89 2.20 17.08
N LYS A 108 17.38 3.37 17.46
CA LYS A 108 16.68 3.59 18.74
C LYS A 108 15.45 4.47 18.55
N SER A 109 14.42 4.20 19.33
CA SER A 109 13.24 5.05 19.48
C SER A 109 13.53 6.24 20.41
N GLU A 110 12.92 7.38 20.11
CA GLU A 110 12.91 8.59 20.94
C GLU A 110 11.68 8.64 21.89
N LEU A 111 10.77 7.67 21.79
CA LEU A 111 9.58 7.59 22.62
C LEU A 111 9.91 7.22 24.08
N ASP A 112 9.06 7.66 25.02
CA ASP A 112 9.24 7.40 26.46
C ASP A 112 9.24 5.89 26.77
N PRO A 113 10.37 5.33 27.22
CA PRO A 113 10.46 3.89 27.50
C PRO A 113 9.53 3.41 28.62
N ASN A 114 9.10 4.30 29.52
CA ASN A 114 8.15 3.95 30.57
C ASN A 114 6.74 3.69 30.02
N ILE A 115 6.42 4.25 28.86
CA ILE A 115 5.13 4.09 28.18
C ILE A 115 5.22 2.98 27.14
N TYR A 116 6.30 2.96 26.34
CA TYR A 116 6.40 2.13 25.14
C TYR A 116 7.37 0.94 25.26
N GLY A 117 8.09 0.82 26.38
CA GLY A 117 9.07 -0.25 26.61
C GLY A 117 10.47 0.09 26.10
N PRO A 118 11.37 -0.90 25.99
CA PRO A 118 12.75 -0.69 25.58
C PRO A 118 12.87 0.03 24.22
N PRO A 119 13.67 1.11 24.11
CA PRO A 119 13.78 1.88 22.88
C PRO A 119 14.70 1.23 21.84
N GLU A 120 15.49 0.22 22.20
CA GLU A 120 16.44 -0.42 21.31
C GLU A 120 15.74 -1.23 20.21
N SER A 121 16.16 -1.00 18.96
CA SER A 121 15.74 -1.86 17.85
C SER A 121 16.32 -3.27 17.99
N VAL A 122 15.50 -4.26 17.67
CA VAL A 122 15.92 -5.66 17.58
C VAL A 122 16.71 -5.98 16.30
N ILE A 123 16.74 -5.04 15.34
CA ILE A 123 17.53 -5.18 14.12
C ILE A 123 19.01 -5.04 14.49
N THR A 124 19.77 -6.12 14.36
CA THR A 124 21.19 -6.14 14.72
C THR A 124 22.09 -5.84 13.54
N THR A 125 23.36 -5.52 13.83
CA THR A 125 24.40 -5.31 12.82
C THR A 125 24.56 -6.54 11.94
N GLU A 126 24.60 -7.73 12.56
CA GLU A 126 24.84 -8.99 11.89
C GLU A 126 23.73 -9.34 10.90
N MET A 127 22.47 -9.02 11.24
CA MET A 127 21.33 -9.19 10.33
C MET A 127 21.50 -8.33 9.07
N ILE A 128 21.80 -7.03 9.23
CA ILE A 128 21.96 -6.13 8.08
C ILE A 128 23.21 -6.46 7.26
N GLU A 129 24.32 -6.79 7.90
CA GLU A 129 25.55 -7.17 7.17
C GLU A 129 25.38 -8.48 6.38
N ALA A 130 24.56 -9.41 6.86
CA ALA A 130 24.17 -10.61 6.13
C ALA A 130 23.36 -10.27 4.87
N GLU A 131 22.36 -9.38 4.98
CA GLU A 131 21.55 -8.92 3.84
C GLU A 131 22.34 -8.08 2.82
N ILE A 132 23.34 -7.32 3.27
CA ILE A 132 24.28 -6.62 2.39
C ILE A 132 25.20 -7.60 1.63
N GLY A 133 25.23 -8.88 2.01
CA GLY A 133 26.03 -9.91 1.35
C GLY A 133 27.54 -9.69 1.46
N GLY A 134 27.99 -9.03 2.54
CA GLY A 134 29.41 -8.75 2.77
C GLY A 134 30.05 -7.70 1.86
N ILE A 135 29.26 -6.98 1.04
CA ILE A 135 29.75 -5.92 0.15
C ILE A 135 30.41 -4.78 0.95
N THR A 136 29.82 -4.42 2.08
CA THR A 136 30.35 -3.40 2.99
C THR A 136 29.92 -3.70 4.42
N LYS A 137 30.72 -3.24 5.38
CA LYS A 137 30.31 -3.20 6.79
C LYS A 137 29.36 -2.04 7.04
N ILE A 138 28.55 -2.15 8.09
CA ILE A 138 27.51 -1.15 8.40
C ILE A 138 28.09 0.23 8.70
N ASP A 139 29.21 0.28 9.42
CA ASP A 139 29.95 1.50 9.77
C ASP A 139 30.36 2.29 8.52
N LYS A 140 30.87 1.57 7.51
CA LYS A 140 31.24 2.13 6.20
C LYS A 140 30.02 2.56 5.41
N ALA A 141 28.92 1.80 5.46
CA ALA A 141 27.68 2.16 4.76
C ALA A 141 27.12 3.49 5.29
N ILE A 142 27.08 3.66 6.61
CA ILE A 142 26.62 4.90 7.26
C ILE A 142 27.58 6.05 6.93
N LYS A 143 28.90 5.85 7.11
CA LYS A 143 29.91 6.88 6.81
C LYS A 143 29.84 7.39 5.38
N HIS A 144 29.60 6.50 4.42
CA HIS A 144 29.48 6.85 3.00
C HIS A 144 28.07 7.25 2.58
N LYS A 145 27.13 7.40 3.53
CA LYS A 145 25.73 7.76 3.27
C LYS A 145 25.02 6.80 2.31
N LYS A 146 25.24 5.50 2.50
CA LYS A 146 24.73 4.40 1.68
C LYS A 146 23.66 3.57 2.39
N LEU A 147 23.34 3.86 3.66
CA LEU A 147 22.30 3.17 4.42
C LEU A 147 21.11 4.11 4.65
N PHE A 148 19.92 3.68 4.26
CA PHE A 148 18.68 4.45 4.34
C PHE A 148 17.58 3.65 5.01
N ILE A 149 16.57 4.33 5.53
CA ILE A 149 15.45 3.72 6.23
C ILE A 149 14.13 4.44 5.92
N LEU A 150 13.05 3.66 5.86
CA LEU A 150 11.69 4.15 6.03
C LEU A 150 11.29 3.91 7.49
N ASP A 151 11.52 4.91 8.33
CA ASP A 151 11.25 4.78 9.75
C ASP A 151 9.91 5.46 10.09
N TYR A 152 8.92 4.64 10.37
CA TYR A 152 7.59 5.03 10.84
C TYR A 152 7.34 4.65 12.30
N HIS A 153 8.35 4.14 13.00
CA HIS A 153 8.18 3.54 14.32
C HIS A 153 7.61 4.56 15.32
N ASP A 154 8.32 5.65 15.55
CA ASP A 154 7.92 6.66 16.54
C ASP A 154 6.69 7.44 16.12
N LEU A 155 6.47 7.57 14.81
CA LEU A 155 5.29 8.23 14.25
C LEU A 155 4.01 7.44 14.52
N LEU A 156 4.05 6.10 14.34
CA LEU A 156 2.85 5.27 14.34
C LEU A 156 2.62 4.55 15.67
N LEU A 157 3.67 4.20 16.42
CA LEU A 157 3.55 3.44 17.67
C LEU A 157 2.56 4.06 18.68
N PRO A 158 2.49 5.41 18.85
CA PRO A 158 1.51 6.04 19.74
C PRO A 158 0.03 5.77 19.40
N PHE A 159 -0.26 5.36 18.15
CA PHE A 159 -1.61 5.11 17.68
C PHE A 159 -1.96 3.62 17.62
N VAL A 160 -0.98 2.72 17.71
CA VAL A 160 -1.18 1.27 17.53
C VAL A 160 -2.21 0.72 18.51
N SER A 161 -2.15 1.12 19.79
CA SER A 161 -3.09 0.64 20.81
C SER A 161 -4.52 1.10 20.53
N LYS A 162 -4.71 2.33 20.03
CA LYS A 162 -6.02 2.90 19.73
C LYS A 162 -6.67 2.26 18.49
N VAL A 163 -5.87 1.90 17.49
CA VAL A 163 -6.37 1.34 16.22
C VAL A 163 -6.69 -0.16 16.33
N ARG A 164 -6.06 -0.87 17.29
CA ARG A 164 -6.27 -2.32 17.49
C ARG A 164 -7.42 -2.66 18.44
N GLN A 165 -8.06 -1.66 19.06
CA GLN A 165 -9.27 -1.81 19.86
C GLN A 165 -10.50 -1.86 18.96
#